data_AF-A0A956CMR5-F1
#
_entry.id   AF-A0A956CMR5-F1
#
_cell.length_a   1.000
_cell.length_b   1.000
_cell.length_c   1.000
_cell.angle_alpha   90.00
_cell.angle_beta   90.00
_cell.angle_gamma   90.00
#
_symmetry.space_group_name_H-M   'P 1'
#
loop_
_entity.id
_entity.type
_entity.pdbx_description
1 polymer ?
#
loop_
_entity_poly.entity_id
_entity_poly.type
_entity_poly.pdbx_seq_one_letter_code
_entity_poly.pdbx_strand_id
1 'polypeptide(L)'
;MREFYCTPSQLDQPCVDGEGGALDPDAERAHDRLVKSSQVQGVARVADATLARLLRMLHRGEVPEPIGKAWLFASGFESIAEFGEVLVGLDARAARSAIVCALAERKGADATGLRNA
;
A
#
# COMPACT_ATOMS: atom_id res chain seq x y z
N MET A 1 14.54 -33.14 -0.48
CA MET A 1 14.78 -32.35 -1.70
C MET A 1 13.64 -32.65 -2.66
N ARG A 2 12.83 -31.67 -3.04
CA ARG A 2 11.82 -31.83 -4.09
C ARG A 2 12.16 -30.88 -5.21
N GLU A 3 12.38 -31.44 -6.40
CA GLU A 3 12.69 -30.73 -7.63
C GLU A 3 11.39 -30.20 -8.23
N PHE A 4 11.39 -28.93 -8.64
CA PHE A 4 10.28 -28.30 -9.34
C PHE A 4 10.49 -28.44 -10.85
N TYR A 5 9.56 -29.11 -11.53
CA TYR A 5 9.48 -29.10 -12.98
C TYR A 5 8.47 -28.02 -13.41
N CYS A 6 8.93 -27.00 -14.14
CA CYS A 6 8.05 -26.10 -14.87
C CYS A 6 7.66 -26.79 -16.19
N THR A 7 6.42 -27.26 -16.30
CA THR A 7 5.80 -27.55 -17.61
C THR A 7 5.23 -26.27 -18.20
N PRO A 8 5.46 -25.98 -19.50
CA PRO A 8 5.03 -24.73 -20.11
C PRO A 8 3.56 -24.81 -20.57
N SER A 9 2.86 -23.69 -20.34
CA SER A 9 1.71 -23.21 -21.12
C SER A 9 0.37 -23.93 -20.98
N GLN A 10 -0.48 -23.45 -20.06
CA GLN A 10 -1.90 -23.18 -20.36
C GLN A 10 -2.35 -21.87 -19.67
N LEU A 11 -2.59 -20.84 -20.49
CA LEU A 11 -3.27 -19.60 -20.14
C LEU A 11 -4.75 -19.91 -19.86
N ASP A 12 -5.10 -20.14 -18.59
CA ASP A 12 -6.44 -19.95 -17.94
C ASP A 12 -6.60 -20.87 -16.72
N GLN A 13 -5.62 -20.88 -15.81
CA GLN A 13 -5.82 -21.51 -14.51
C GLN A 13 -5.54 -20.51 -13.39
N PRO A 14 -6.50 -20.31 -12.45
CA PRO A 14 -6.24 -19.50 -11.27
C PRO A 14 -5.11 -20.15 -10.47
N CYS A 15 -4.15 -19.32 -10.05
CA CYS A 15 -3.04 -19.74 -9.20
C CYS A 15 -3.59 -20.35 -7.90
N VAL A 16 -3.51 -21.66 -7.76
CA VAL A 16 -3.78 -22.37 -6.51
C VAL A 16 -2.51 -22.41 -5.67
N ASP A 17 -2.63 -22.27 -4.36
CA ASP A 17 -1.53 -22.52 -3.43
C ASP A 17 -1.26 -24.03 -3.32
N GLY A 18 -0.12 -24.38 -2.70
CA GLY A 18 0.33 -25.76 -2.55
C GLY A 18 -0.58 -26.67 -1.72
N GLU A 19 -1.70 -26.14 -1.20
CA GLU A 19 -2.69 -26.87 -0.41
C GLU A 19 -4.07 -26.98 -1.10
N GLY A 20 -4.23 -26.46 -2.32
CA GLY A 20 -5.47 -26.58 -3.09
C GLY A 20 -6.64 -25.77 -2.52
N GLY A 21 -6.35 -24.72 -1.74
CA GLY A 21 -7.34 -23.78 -1.26
C GLY A 21 -7.71 -22.80 -2.37
N ALA A 22 -8.99 -22.72 -2.72
CA ALA A 22 -9.47 -21.62 -3.55
C ALA A 22 -9.17 -20.30 -2.84
N LEU A 23 -8.42 -19.39 -3.49
CA LEU A 23 -8.23 -18.03 -3.00
C LEU A 23 -9.62 -17.42 -2.75
N ASP A 24 -9.86 -17.04 -1.50
CA ASP A 24 -11.13 -16.50 -1.05
C ASP A 24 -11.51 -15.27 -1.91
N PRO A 25 -12.63 -15.30 -2.67
CA PRO A 25 -13.04 -14.20 -3.53
C PRO A 25 -13.39 -12.93 -2.74
N ASP A 26 -13.54 -12.99 -1.41
CA ASP A 26 -13.71 -11.80 -0.58
C ASP A 26 -12.39 -11.07 -0.30
N ALA A 27 -11.22 -11.73 -0.43
CA ALA A 27 -9.93 -11.04 -0.41
C ALA A 27 -9.73 -10.15 -1.65
N GLU A 28 -10.27 -10.57 -2.80
CA GLU A 28 -10.22 -9.85 -4.06
C GLU A 28 -11.15 -8.61 -4.04
N ARG A 29 -12.31 -8.72 -3.37
CA ARG A 29 -13.23 -7.58 -3.16
C ARG A 29 -12.70 -6.53 -2.18
N ALA A 30 -11.90 -6.91 -1.20
CA ALA A 30 -11.26 -5.97 -0.29
C ALA A 30 -10.21 -5.10 -1.03
N HIS A 31 -9.47 -5.70 -1.96
CA HIS A 31 -8.53 -4.98 -2.84
C HIS A 31 -9.27 -4.07 -3.83
N ASP A 32 -10.39 -4.51 -4.41
CA ASP A 32 -11.14 -3.74 -5.41
C ASP A 32 -11.82 -2.48 -4.83
N ARG A 33 -12.13 -2.47 -3.52
CA ARG A 33 -12.59 -1.24 -2.82
C ARG A 33 -11.48 -0.23 -2.55
N LEU A 34 -10.23 -0.68 -2.40
CA LEU A 34 -9.06 0.21 -2.23
C LEU A 34 -8.66 0.90 -3.54
N VAL A 35 -9.02 0.33 -4.69
CA VAL A 35 -8.72 0.84 -6.04
C VAL A 35 -9.69 1.95 -6.50
N LYS A 36 -10.78 2.22 -5.77
CA LYS A 36 -11.66 3.37 -6.01
C LYS A 36 -11.05 4.69 -5.48
N SER A 37 -9.88 5.03 -5.99
CA SER A 37 -9.55 6.28 -6.72
C SER A 37 -9.88 7.67 -6.15
N SER A 38 -10.34 7.85 -4.91
CA SER A 38 -10.56 9.20 -4.35
C SER A 38 -9.98 9.47 -2.96
N GLN A 39 -9.53 8.45 -2.22
CA GLN A 39 -9.01 8.64 -0.85
C GLN A 39 -7.48 8.83 -0.77
N VAL A 40 -6.73 8.60 -1.85
CA VAL A 40 -5.27 8.83 -1.89
C VAL A 40 -4.91 10.32 -2.09
N GLN A 41 -5.89 11.17 -2.41
CA GLN A 41 -5.66 12.62 -2.62
C GLN A 41 -5.03 13.31 -1.41
N GLY A 42 -5.36 12.84 -0.21
CA GLY A 42 -4.76 13.35 1.01
C GLY A 42 -3.27 13.03 1.12
N VAL A 43 -2.91 11.78 0.82
CA VAL A 43 -1.51 11.33 0.81
C VAL A 43 -0.75 12.02 -0.32
N ALA A 44 -1.39 12.37 -1.45
CA ALA A 44 -0.79 13.07 -2.60
C ALA A 44 -0.14 14.44 -2.26
N ARG A 45 -0.52 15.07 -1.14
CA ARG A 45 0.07 16.34 -0.68
C ARG A 45 1.28 16.16 0.24
N VAL A 46 1.51 14.96 0.75
CA VAL A 46 2.63 14.65 1.63
C VAL A 46 3.91 14.50 0.81
N ALA A 47 5.03 15.04 1.28
CA ALA A 47 6.32 14.86 0.60
C ALA A 47 6.74 13.37 0.55
N ASP A 48 7.33 12.93 -0.57
CA ASP A 48 7.79 11.54 -0.76
C ASP A 48 8.78 11.11 0.33
N ALA A 49 9.67 12.02 0.75
CA ALA A 49 10.62 11.76 1.83
C ALA A 49 9.93 11.42 3.15
N THR A 50 8.81 12.09 3.46
CA THR A 50 8.00 11.87 4.66
C THR A 50 7.31 10.50 4.59
N LEU A 51 6.72 10.18 3.44
CA LEU A 51 6.10 8.87 3.20
C LEU A 51 7.11 7.72 3.27
N ALA A 52 8.29 7.90 2.66
CA ALA A 52 9.38 6.93 2.72
C ALA A 52 9.95 6.77 4.15
N ARG A 53 9.92 7.82 4.98
CA ARG A 53 10.31 7.73 6.39
C ARG A 53 9.27 6.91 7.17
N LEU A 54 7.98 7.20 7.02
CA LEU A 54 6.92 6.43 7.68
C LEU A 54 6.93 4.96 7.24
N LEU A 55 7.12 4.69 5.94
CA LEU A 55 7.21 3.33 5.40
C LEU A 55 8.35 2.53 6.06
N ARG A 56 9.51 3.16 6.29
CA ARG A 56 10.63 2.53 6.99
C ARG A 56 10.30 2.19 8.44
N MET A 57 9.63 3.08 9.15
CA MET A 57 9.19 2.83 10.54
C MET A 57 8.17 1.69 10.61
N LEU A 58 7.21 1.67 9.68
CA LEU A 58 6.21 0.58 9.56
C LEU A 58 6.86 -0.77 9.22
N HIS A 59 7.95 -0.78 8.48
CA HIS A 59 8.68 -2.00 8.18
C HIS A 59 9.47 -2.52 9.39
N ARG A 60 9.91 -1.63 10.28
CA ARG A 60 10.63 -1.97 11.51
C ARG A 60 9.73 -2.31 12.71
N GLY A 61 8.41 -2.12 12.57
CA GLY A 61 7.48 -2.30 13.68
C GLY A 61 7.59 -1.21 14.76
N GLU A 62 8.11 -0.02 14.39
CA GLU A 62 8.28 1.12 15.31
C GLU A 62 6.99 1.96 15.44
N VAL A 63 5.95 1.63 14.69
CA VAL A 63 4.69 2.38 14.63
C VAL A 63 3.63 1.62 15.42
N PRO A 64 2.94 2.27 16.38
CA PRO A 64 1.83 1.66 17.09
C PRO A 64 0.66 1.39 16.14
N GLU A 65 0.06 0.22 16.28
CA GLU A 65 -1.09 -0.22 15.50
C GLU A 65 -2.35 -0.21 16.39
N PRO A 66 -3.49 0.34 15.91
CA PRO A 66 -3.65 1.06 14.64
C PRO A 66 -2.98 2.44 14.66
N ILE A 67 -2.63 2.97 13.48
CA ILE A 67 -1.97 4.27 13.37
C ILE A 67 -2.89 5.38 13.92
N GLY A 68 -2.47 6.02 15.00
CA GLY A 68 -3.20 7.10 15.64
C GLY A 68 -2.80 8.49 15.14
N LYS A 69 -3.78 9.37 14.95
CA LYS A 69 -3.55 10.79 14.59
C LYS A 69 -2.66 11.50 15.60
N ALA A 70 -2.86 11.24 16.90
CA ALA A 70 -2.04 11.82 17.97
C ALA A 70 -0.57 11.38 17.89
N TRP A 71 -0.31 10.11 17.56
CA TRP A 71 1.06 9.60 17.40
C TRP A 71 1.76 10.22 16.18
N LEU A 72 1.03 10.41 15.08
CA LEU A 72 1.57 11.08 13.89
C LEU A 72 2.01 12.51 14.21
N PHE A 73 1.20 13.28 14.95
CA PHE A 73 1.62 14.61 15.44
C PHE A 73 2.84 14.53 16.35
N ALA A 74 2.84 13.64 17.34
CA ALA A 74 3.94 13.50 18.28
C ALA A 74 5.27 13.05 17.64
N SER A 75 5.20 12.36 16.51
CA SER A 75 6.37 11.77 15.81
C SER A 75 6.92 12.64 14.67
N GLY A 76 6.37 13.84 14.48
CA GLY A 76 6.78 14.77 13.42
C GLY A 76 6.28 14.37 12.03
N PHE A 77 5.07 13.80 11.95
CA PHE A 77 4.35 13.47 10.73
C PHE A 77 3.09 14.33 10.58
N GLU A 78 3.18 15.63 10.88
CA GLU A 78 2.06 16.58 10.89
C GLU A 78 1.36 16.63 9.52
N SER A 79 2.14 16.68 8.44
CA SER A 79 1.59 16.63 7.07
C SER A 79 0.78 15.36 6.78
N ILE A 80 1.13 14.22 7.38
CA ILE A 80 0.35 12.99 7.28
C ILE A 80 -0.87 13.03 8.21
N ALA A 81 -0.75 13.61 9.40
CA ALA A 81 -1.90 13.79 10.29
C ALA A 81 -2.95 14.74 9.70
N GLU A 82 -2.52 15.77 8.95
CA GLU A 82 -3.38 16.77 8.34
C GLU A 82 -4.00 16.31 7.02
N PHE A 83 -3.19 15.71 6.14
CA PHE A 83 -3.65 15.35 4.79
C PHE A 83 -3.84 13.84 4.63
N GLY A 84 -3.13 13.00 5.38
CA GLY A 84 -3.18 11.55 5.28
C GLY A 84 -4.23 10.88 6.17
N GLU A 85 -5.45 11.44 6.30
CA GLU A 85 -6.51 10.83 7.12
C GLU A 85 -6.80 9.37 6.74
N VAL A 86 -6.60 9.00 5.47
CA VAL A 86 -6.71 7.62 4.98
C VAL A 86 -5.76 6.64 5.67
N LEU A 87 -4.67 7.11 6.28
CA LEU A 87 -3.70 6.28 7.01
C LEU A 87 -4.08 6.10 8.49
N VAL A 88 -4.95 6.96 9.04
CA VAL A 88 -5.38 6.87 10.43
C VAL A 88 -6.33 5.70 10.61
N GLY A 89 -6.09 4.88 11.64
CA GLY A 89 -6.90 3.69 11.92
C GLY A 89 -6.47 2.44 11.14
N LEU A 90 -5.55 2.56 10.18
CA LEU A 90 -5.00 1.41 9.47
C LEU A 90 -4.01 0.62 10.34
N ASP A 91 -4.00 -0.70 10.14
CA ASP A 91 -2.91 -1.57 10.58
C ASP A 91 -1.64 -1.34 9.73
N ALA A 92 -0.50 -1.90 10.17
CA ALA A 92 0.75 -1.66 9.46
C ALA A 92 0.77 -2.26 8.05
N ARG A 93 0.03 -3.34 7.79
CA ARG A 93 -0.02 -3.95 6.45
C ARG A 93 -0.78 -3.05 5.47
N ALA A 94 -1.97 -2.58 5.85
CA ALA A 94 -2.79 -1.69 5.06
C ALA A 94 -2.08 -0.34 4.84
N ALA A 95 -1.47 0.23 5.89
CA ALA A 95 -0.71 1.47 5.79
C ALA A 95 0.49 1.35 4.84
N ARG A 96 1.25 0.25 4.90
CA ARG A 96 2.35 -0.03 3.95
C ARG A 96 1.83 -0.07 2.52
N SER A 97 0.73 -0.77 2.27
CA SER A 97 0.14 -0.88 0.93
C SER A 97 -0.27 0.49 0.40
N ALA A 98 -1.00 1.28 1.19
CA ALA A 98 -1.44 2.61 0.80
C ALA A 98 -0.27 3.56 0.46
N ILE A 99 0.79 3.54 1.27
CA ILE A 99 1.98 4.37 1.04
C ILE A 99 2.73 3.93 -0.22
N VAL A 100 2.90 2.62 -0.43
CA VAL A 100 3.59 2.09 -1.63
C VAL A 100 2.81 2.43 -2.89
N CYS A 101 1.49 2.26 -2.89
CA CYS A 101 0.63 2.67 -4.02
C CYS A 101 0.79 4.16 -4.33
N ALA A 102 0.71 5.03 -3.32
CA ALA A 102 0.85 6.48 -3.50
C ALA A 102 2.22 6.88 -4.09
N LEU A 103 3.31 6.25 -3.64
CA LEU A 103 4.65 6.51 -4.18
C LEU A 103 4.81 5.98 -5.61
N ALA A 104 4.24 4.81 -5.91
CA ALA A 104 4.29 4.22 -7.25
C ALA A 104 3.51 5.06 -8.26
N GLU A 105 2.31 5.54 -7.90
CA GLU A 105 1.50 6.43 -8.74
C GLU A 105 2.25 7.72 -9.08
N ARG A 106 2.92 8.34 -8.11
CA ARG A 106 3.72 9.55 -8.34
C ARG A 106 4.89 9.30 -9.26
N LYS A 107 5.63 8.21 -9.03
CA LYS A 107 6.74 7.83 -9.89
C LYS A 107 6.28 7.55 -11.32
N GLY A 108 5.11 6.93 -11.48
CA GLY A 108 4.48 6.73 -12.78
C GLY A 108 4.07 8.05 -13.46
N ALA A 109 3.49 8.99 -12.70
CA ALA A 109 3.11 10.30 -13.19
C ALA A 109 4.33 11.14 -13.65
N ASP A 110 5.41 11.12 -12.87
CA ASP A 110 6.68 11.78 -13.20
C ASP A 110 7.33 11.15 -14.44
N ALA A 111 7.34 9.82 -14.55
CA ALA A 111 7.89 9.11 -15.72
C ALA A 111 7.10 9.34 -17.00
N THR A 112 5.80 9.62 -16.90
CA THR A 112 4.91 9.87 -18.04
C THR A 112 4.90 11.36 -18.44
N GLY A 113 5.67 12.23 -17.77
CA GLY A 113 5.71 13.66 -18.07
C GLY A 113 4.39 14.39 -17.79
N LEU A 114 3.49 13.79 -17.01
CA LEU A 114 2.15 14.31 -16.69
C LEU A 114 2.16 15.35 -15.56
N ARG A 115 3.29 16.04 -15.38
CA ARG A 115 3.37 17.33 -14.70
C ARG A 115 3.46 18.43 -15.77
N ASN A 116 2.34 18.68 -16.45
CA ASN A 116 2.18 19.88 -17.25
C ASN A 116 1.72 21.03 -16.34
N ALA A 117 2.45 22.16 -16.47
CA ALA A 117 2.01 23.54 -16.24
C ALA A 117 1.75 24.00 -14.80
#